data_AF-H3SLR5-F1
#
_entry.id   AF-H3SLR5-F1
#
_cell.length_a   1.000
_cell.length_b   1.000
_cell.length_c   1.000
_cell.angle_alpha   90.00
_cell.angle_beta   90.00
_cell.angle_gamma   90.00
#
_symmetry.space_group_name_H-M   'P 1'
#
loop_
_entity.id
_entity.type
_entity.pdbx_description
1 polymer ?
#
loop_
_entity_poly.entity_id
_entity_poly.type
_entity_poly.pdbx_seq_one_letter_code
_entity_poly.pdbx_strand_id
1 'polypeptide(L)'
;MNQQLIKFKIDNVSFELQDQHDFTWLQSIGNVFCVFDQQNSGNISFGIEKNGKKLFVKYAGCRPLEFSGNPRDAISRLKVAVPVYKTLERPNLIRLIDHFETKDGYAAIFEWFNGECLHSHWLFADPPKHTHPESPFYRFKQLSIEKRLQSNQYAEEMGKSKS
;
A
#
# COMPACT_ATOMS: atom_id res chain seq x y z
N MET A 1 -17.19 -15.45 -16.64
CA MET A 1 -16.18 -15.45 -17.72
C MET A 1 -14.82 -15.48 -17.05
N ASN A 2 -13.96 -16.44 -17.39
CA ASN A 2 -12.57 -16.42 -16.92
C ASN A 2 -11.85 -15.29 -17.66
N GLN A 3 -11.77 -14.12 -17.04
CA GLN A 3 -11.00 -13.02 -17.59
C GLN A 3 -9.52 -13.40 -17.50
N GLN A 4 -8.84 -13.45 -18.65
CA GLN A 4 -7.42 -13.78 -18.69
C GLN A 4 -6.64 -12.61 -18.08
N LEU A 5 -5.90 -12.88 -17.01
CA LEU A 5 -5.04 -11.90 -16.37
C LEU A 5 -3.86 -11.54 -17.29
N ILE A 6 -3.49 -10.26 -17.30
CA ILE A 6 -2.36 -9.73 -18.03
C ILE A 6 -1.17 -9.64 -17.09
N LYS A 7 -0.05 -10.23 -17.51
CA LYS A 7 1.22 -10.19 -16.78
C LYS A 7 1.99 -8.92 -17.11
N PHE A 8 2.44 -8.24 -16.08
CA PHE A 8 3.32 -7.08 -16.15
C PHE A 8 4.67 -7.43 -15.54
N LYS A 9 5.71 -6.79 -16.07
CA LYS A 9 7.03 -6.75 -15.45
C LYS A 9 7.53 -5.32 -15.47
N ILE A 10 7.83 -4.78 -14.29
CA ILE A 10 8.43 -3.46 -14.10
C ILE A 10 9.65 -3.66 -13.23
N ASP A 11 10.80 -3.16 -13.66
CA ASP A 11 12.08 -3.38 -12.98
C ASP A 11 12.29 -4.87 -12.64
N ASN A 12 12.38 -5.20 -11.35
CA ASN A 12 12.61 -6.56 -10.85
C ASN A 12 11.35 -7.24 -10.32
N VAL A 13 10.16 -6.65 -10.54
CA VAL A 13 8.89 -7.18 -10.02
C VAL A 13 7.95 -7.58 -11.14
N SER A 14 7.23 -8.68 -10.92
CA SER A 14 6.18 -9.16 -11.80
C SER A 14 4.86 -9.18 -11.04
N PHE A 15 3.78 -8.80 -11.71
CA PHE A 15 2.44 -8.74 -11.14
C PHE A 15 1.39 -8.92 -12.24
N GLU A 16 0.14 -9.08 -11.85
CA GLU A 16 -0.96 -9.32 -12.79
C GLU A 16 -2.05 -8.26 -12.64
N LEU A 17 -2.80 -7.97 -13.71
CA LEU A 17 -4.00 -7.12 -13.68
C LEU A 17 -5.07 -7.70 -14.61
N GLN A 18 -6.31 -7.22 -14.46
CA GLN A 18 -7.41 -7.63 -15.33
C GLN A 18 -7.36 -6.97 -16.72
N ASP A 19 -6.75 -5.79 -16.84
CA ASP A 19 -6.70 -4.98 -18.07
C ASP A 19 -5.28 -4.43 -18.34
N GLN A 20 -5.00 -4.06 -19.60
CA GLN A 20 -3.77 -3.36 -19.97
C GLN A 20 -3.72 -1.98 -19.31
N HIS A 21 -2.54 -1.54 -18.87
CA HIS A 21 -2.36 -0.23 -18.25
C HIS A 21 -0.95 0.31 -18.45
N ASP A 22 -0.82 1.62 -18.66
CA ASP A 22 0.48 2.29 -18.82
C ASP A 22 1.03 2.73 -17.45
N PHE A 23 2.17 2.15 -17.07
CA PHE A 23 2.88 2.48 -15.83
C PHE A 23 4.21 3.21 -16.07
N THR A 24 4.48 3.71 -17.28
CA THR A 24 5.72 4.44 -17.60
C THR A 24 5.94 5.65 -16.67
N TRP A 25 4.87 6.26 -16.16
CA TRP A 25 4.95 7.35 -15.19
C TRP A 25 5.70 6.98 -13.90
N LEU A 26 5.74 5.70 -13.50
CA LEU A 26 6.50 5.23 -12.33
C LEU A 26 8.00 5.51 -12.46
N GLN A 27 8.54 5.49 -13.69
CA GLN A 27 9.96 5.73 -13.96
C GLN A 27 10.41 7.12 -13.50
N SER A 28 9.50 8.10 -13.46
CA SER A 28 9.81 9.46 -13.00
C SER A 28 10.00 9.55 -11.47
N ILE A 29 9.44 8.59 -10.72
CA ILE A 29 9.41 8.61 -9.25
C ILE A 29 10.31 7.56 -8.59
N GLY A 30 10.88 6.61 -9.35
CA GLY A 30 11.93 5.72 -8.89
C GLY A 30 11.83 4.30 -9.47
N ASN A 31 12.56 3.37 -8.86
CA ASN A 31 12.54 1.96 -9.23
C ASN A 31 11.56 1.19 -8.34
N VAL A 32 10.71 0.36 -8.93
CA VAL A 32 9.75 -0.48 -8.22
C VAL A 32 10.46 -1.71 -7.65
N PHE A 33 10.29 -1.95 -6.34
CA PHE A 33 10.85 -3.12 -5.66
C PHE A 33 9.78 -4.08 -5.10
N CYS A 34 8.52 -3.65 -4.97
CA CYS A 34 7.39 -4.53 -4.65
C CYS A 34 6.06 -3.99 -5.18
N VAL A 35 5.06 -4.88 -5.30
CA VAL A 35 3.72 -4.57 -5.80
C VAL A 35 2.66 -5.24 -4.91
N PHE A 36 1.54 -4.55 -4.71
CA PHE A 36 0.35 -5.05 -4.04
C PHE A 36 -0.85 -4.93 -5.00
N ASP A 37 -1.07 -5.98 -5.80
CA ASP A 37 -2.01 -6.05 -6.94
C ASP A 37 -3.31 -6.83 -6.64
N GLN A 38 -3.41 -7.49 -5.50
CA GLN A 38 -4.60 -8.25 -5.07
C GLN A 38 -5.51 -7.38 -4.19
N GLN A 39 -5.94 -6.23 -4.69
CA GLN A 39 -6.70 -5.25 -3.90
C GLN A 39 -8.13 -5.09 -4.43
N ASN A 40 -9.13 -5.25 -3.57
CA ASN A 40 -10.54 -5.07 -3.92
C ASN A 40 -11.01 -3.59 -3.93
N SER A 41 -10.18 -2.66 -3.46
CA SER A 41 -10.54 -1.22 -3.38
C SER A 41 -10.50 -0.51 -4.75
N GLY A 42 -9.90 -1.16 -5.76
CA GLY A 42 -9.58 -0.58 -7.06
C GLY A 42 -8.28 0.21 -7.09
N ASN A 43 -7.46 0.11 -6.04
CA ASN A 43 -6.12 0.68 -6.01
C ASN A 43 -5.08 -0.43 -6.10
N ILE A 44 -4.10 -0.30 -6.98
CA ILE A 44 -2.83 -1.03 -6.88
C ILE A 44 -1.87 -0.20 -6.02
N SER A 45 -0.94 -0.85 -5.33
CA SER A 45 0.13 -0.12 -4.63
C SER A 45 1.52 -0.63 -4.98
N PHE A 46 2.51 0.26 -4.90
CA PHE A 46 3.90 -0.01 -5.25
C PHE A 46 4.84 0.43 -4.12
N GLY A 47 5.83 -0.39 -3.82
CA GLY A 47 7.04 0.06 -3.13
C GLY A 47 8.03 0.57 -4.14
N ILE A 48 8.44 1.84 -4.00
CA ILE A 48 9.37 2.51 -4.93
C ILE A 48 10.60 2.98 -4.16
N GLU A 49 11.77 2.81 -4.75
CA GLU A 49 13.03 3.33 -4.25
C GLU A 49 13.59 4.43 -5.17
N LYS A 50 13.93 5.58 -4.58
CA LYS A 50 14.59 6.69 -5.26
C LYS A 50 15.67 7.28 -4.36
N ASN A 51 16.91 7.29 -4.83
CA ASN A 51 18.06 7.83 -4.11
C ASN A 51 18.22 7.27 -2.68
N GLY A 52 18.04 5.95 -2.52
CA GLY A 52 18.13 5.26 -1.22
C GLY A 52 16.95 5.51 -0.27
N LYS A 53 15.91 6.22 -0.70
CA LYS A 53 14.67 6.41 0.06
C LYS A 53 13.56 5.54 -0.52
N LYS A 54 12.86 4.83 0.36
CA LYS A 54 11.69 4.02 0.01
C LYS A 54 10.42 4.84 0.16
N LEU A 55 9.49 4.63 -0.77
CA LEU A 55 8.19 5.28 -0.86
C LEU A 55 7.11 4.23 -1.04
N PHE A 56 5.92 4.50 -0.52
CA PHE A 56 4.72 3.73 -0.81
C PHE A 56 3.81 4.53 -1.73
N VAL A 57 3.46 3.99 -2.89
CA VAL A 57 2.62 4.66 -3.87
C VAL A 57 1.30 3.92 -3.99
N LYS A 58 0.21 4.60 -3.70
CA LYS A 58 -1.16 4.12 -3.92
C LYS A 58 -1.70 4.73 -5.21
N TYR A 59 -2.17 3.89 -6.13
CA TYR A 59 -2.63 4.33 -7.44
C TYR A 59 -4.01 3.80 -7.78
N ALA A 60 -4.88 4.69 -8.25
CA ALA A 60 -6.17 4.36 -8.84
C ALA A 60 -6.16 4.71 -10.33
N GLY A 61 -6.66 3.81 -11.17
CA GLY A 61 -6.70 3.99 -12.63
C GLY A 61 -6.71 2.69 -13.42
N CYS A 62 -6.24 1.60 -12.80
CA CYS A 62 -6.22 0.26 -13.37
C CYS A 62 -7.25 -0.67 -12.69
N ARG A 63 -7.26 -1.97 -13.08
CA ARG A 63 -8.06 -3.02 -12.45
C ARG A 63 -7.18 -4.10 -11.79
N PRO A 64 -6.94 -3.99 -10.47
CA PRO A 64 -6.29 -5.05 -9.67
C PRO A 64 -7.08 -6.36 -9.68
N LEU A 65 -6.45 -7.48 -9.30
CA LEU A 65 -7.01 -8.84 -9.44
C LEU A 65 -8.41 -8.98 -8.83
N GLU A 66 -8.62 -8.44 -7.64
CA GLU A 66 -9.87 -8.62 -6.88
C GLU A 66 -10.85 -7.45 -7.05
N PHE A 67 -10.63 -6.56 -8.02
CA PHE A 67 -11.48 -5.40 -8.21
C PHE A 67 -12.58 -5.65 -9.26
N SER A 68 -13.84 -5.58 -8.84
CA SER A 68 -15.01 -5.73 -9.72
C SER A 68 -15.70 -4.40 -10.08
N GLY A 69 -15.18 -3.28 -9.57
CA GLY A 69 -15.78 -1.95 -9.76
C GLY A 69 -15.25 -1.19 -10.99
N ASN A 70 -15.63 0.09 -11.09
CA ASN A 70 -15.14 1.01 -12.11
C ASN A 70 -13.88 1.77 -11.64
N PRO A 71 -12.75 1.74 -12.39
CA PRO A 71 -11.54 2.50 -12.06
C PRO A 71 -11.79 4.00 -11.87
N ARG A 72 -12.75 4.60 -12.59
CA ARG A 72 -13.11 6.02 -12.40
C ARG A 72 -13.64 6.32 -11.01
N ASP A 73 -14.40 5.40 -10.43
CA ASP A 73 -14.89 5.53 -9.07
C ASP A 73 -13.74 5.38 -8.07
N ALA A 74 -12.78 4.48 -8.34
CA ALA A 74 -11.58 4.35 -7.53
C ALA A 74 -10.74 5.63 -7.54
N ILE A 75 -10.59 6.26 -8.71
CA ILE A 75 -9.91 7.57 -8.85
C ILE A 75 -10.62 8.62 -8.01
N SER A 76 -11.95 8.74 -8.15
CA SER A 76 -12.75 9.72 -7.40
C SER A 76 -12.60 9.51 -5.88
N ARG A 77 -12.72 8.26 -5.41
CA ARG A 77 -12.52 7.91 -3.99
C ARG A 77 -11.12 8.28 -3.50
N LEU A 78 -10.08 8.00 -4.28
CA LEU A 78 -8.70 8.33 -3.88
C LEU A 78 -8.50 9.85 -3.78
N LYS A 79 -8.98 10.63 -4.77
CA LYS A 79 -8.94 12.10 -4.73
C LYS A 79 -9.65 12.67 -3.50
N VAL A 80 -10.84 12.15 -3.18
CA VAL A 80 -11.60 12.57 -1.98
C VAL A 80 -10.88 12.20 -0.67
N ALA A 81 -10.10 11.12 -0.64
CA ALA A 81 -9.35 10.71 0.54
C ALA A 81 -8.08 11.55 0.79
N VAL A 82 -7.48 12.15 -0.23
CA VAL A 82 -6.21 12.90 -0.10
C VAL A 82 -6.28 14.03 0.95
N PRO A 83 -7.29 14.91 0.97
CA PRO A 83 -7.40 15.93 2.01
C PRO A 83 -7.48 15.36 3.43
N VAL A 84 -8.05 14.16 3.60
CA VAL A 84 -8.15 13.50 4.90
C VAL A 84 -6.77 13.07 5.39
N TYR A 85 -5.92 12.51 4.54
CA TYR A 85 -4.55 12.16 4.92
C TYR A 85 -3.73 13.39 5.35
N LYS A 86 -3.94 14.54 4.72
CA LYS A 86 -3.30 15.81 5.15
C LYS A 86 -3.82 16.27 6.51
N THR A 87 -5.11 16.14 6.75
CA THR A 87 -5.73 16.56 8.03
C THR A 87 -5.32 15.67 9.20
N LEU A 88 -5.11 14.38 8.94
CA LEU A 88 -4.73 13.37 9.93
C LEU A 88 -3.22 13.24 10.11
N GLU A 89 -2.41 14.16 9.58
CA GLU A 89 -0.95 14.09 9.71
C GLU A 89 -0.53 14.09 11.19
N ARG A 90 0.01 12.95 11.63
CA ARG A 90 0.49 12.69 12.98
C ARG A 90 1.71 11.79 12.91
N PRO A 91 2.64 11.84 13.88
CA PRO A 91 3.84 10.99 13.86
C PRO A 91 3.51 9.50 13.66
N ASN A 92 2.43 9.03 14.29
CA ASN A 92 2.02 7.62 14.30
C ASN A 92 1.24 7.16 13.05
N LEU A 93 1.00 8.06 12.08
CA LEU A 93 0.31 7.73 10.84
C LEU A 93 1.25 7.91 9.66
N ILE A 94 1.03 7.09 8.64
CA ILE A 94 1.80 7.16 7.40
C ILE A 94 1.63 8.54 6.76
N ARG A 95 2.74 9.25 6.56
CA ARG A 95 2.72 10.63 6.07
C ARG A 95 2.54 10.65 4.56
N LEU A 96 1.58 11.45 4.09
CA LEU A 96 1.44 11.77 2.66
C LEU A 96 2.57 12.74 2.26
N ILE A 97 3.34 12.38 1.24
CA ILE A 97 4.44 13.19 0.70
C ILE A 97 3.93 14.05 -0.45
N ASP A 98 3.22 13.43 -1.39
CA ASP A 98 2.75 14.08 -2.62
C ASP A 98 1.57 13.32 -3.23
N HIS A 99 0.88 13.91 -4.19
CA HIS A 99 -0.19 13.30 -4.96
C HIS A 99 -0.35 14.02 -6.30
N PHE A 100 -0.69 13.28 -7.36
CA PHE A 100 -0.82 13.87 -8.69
C PHE A 100 -1.72 13.04 -9.61
N GLU A 101 -2.21 13.68 -10.66
CA GLU A 101 -2.93 13.02 -11.74
C GLU A 101 -1.95 12.44 -12.76
N THR A 102 -2.27 11.26 -13.25
CA THR A 102 -1.66 10.66 -14.44
C THR A 102 -2.64 10.75 -15.59
N LYS A 103 -2.20 10.41 -16.80
CA LYS A 103 -3.08 10.31 -17.98
C LYS A 103 -4.33 9.48 -17.72
N ASP A 104 -4.19 8.34 -17.04
CA ASP A 104 -5.25 7.34 -16.90
C ASP A 104 -5.68 7.11 -15.43
N GLY A 105 -5.30 8.00 -14.51
CA GLY A 105 -5.49 7.73 -13.08
C GLY A 105 -4.91 8.78 -12.14
N TYR A 106 -4.75 8.41 -10.88
CA TYR A 106 -4.34 9.30 -9.80
C TYR A 106 -3.48 8.56 -8.77
N ALA A 107 -2.36 9.17 -8.39
CA ALA A 107 -1.38 8.61 -7.47
C ALA A 107 -1.31 9.42 -6.18
N ALA A 108 -1.16 8.73 -5.05
CA ALA A 108 -0.81 9.29 -3.76
C ALA A 108 0.47 8.62 -3.24
N ILE A 109 1.48 9.43 -2.93
CA ILE A 109 2.80 9.00 -2.46
C ILE A 109 2.88 9.20 -0.96
N PHE A 110 3.29 8.17 -0.25
CA PHE A 110 3.45 8.14 1.19
C PHE A 110 4.87 7.74 1.57
N GLU A 111 5.27 8.07 2.80
CA GLU A 111 6.48 7.51 3.41
C GLU A 111 6.38 5.98 3.51
N TRP A 112 7.46 5.28 3.17
CA TRP A 112 7.51 3.84 3.38
C TRP A 112 7.70 3.51 4.86
N PHE A 113 6.95 2.52 5.35
CA PHE A 113 7.11 1.97 6.69
C PHE A 113 7.41 0.48 6.62
N ASN A 114 8.44 0.03 7.34
CA ASN A 114 8.76 -1.39 7.45
C ASN A 114 7.85 -2.01 8.51
N GLY A 115 6.70 -2.53 8.07
CA GLY A 115 5.73 -3.19 8.93
C GLY A 115 5.02 -4.33 8.22
N GLU A 116 4.25 -5.09 9.00
CA GLU A 116 3.47 -6.21 8.50
C GLU A 116 1.98 -5.90 8.58
N CYS A 117 1.22 -6.32 7.56
CA CYS A 117 -0.23 -6.24 7.61
C CYS A 117 -0.77 -7.30 8.58
N LEU A 118 -1.31 -6.83 9.71
CA LEU A 118 -1.97 -7.68 10.71
C LEU A 118 -3.15 -8.47 10.15
N HIS A 119 -3.71 -8.06 9.01
CA HIS A 119 -4.87 -8.69 8.38
C HIS A 119 -4.58 -9.11 6.94
N SER A 120 -3.45 -9.81 6.76
CA SER A 120 -3.01 -10.38 5.48
C SER A 120 -3.88 -11.58 5.08
N HIS A 121 -5.14 -11.33 4.71
CA HIS A 121 -6.12 -12.36 4.35
C HIS A 121 -5.69 -13.22 3.15
N TRP A 122 -4.79 -12.71 2.32
CA TRP A 122 -4.15 -13.42 1.20
C TRP A 122 -3.16 -14.52 1.64
N LEU A 123 -2.56 -14.41 2.84
CA LEU A 123 -1.69 -15.44 3.42
C LEU A 123 -2.42 -16.29 4.46
N PHE A 124 -3.26 -15.64 5.27
CA PHE A 124 -3.97 -16.25 6.40
C PHE A 124 -5.40 -15.75 6.42
N ALA A 125 -6.30 -16.45 5.72
CA ALA A 125 -7.73 -16.29 5.90
C ALA A 125 -8.16 -16.74 7.31
N ASP A 126 -9.38 -16.39 7.71
CA ASP A 126 -9.99 -17.00 8.89
C ASP A 126 -10.32 -18.48 8.60
N PRO A 127 -10.16 -19.42 9.56
CA PRO A 127 -9.62 -19.30 10.92
C PRO A 127 -8.09 -19.17 11.13
N PRO A 128 -7.18 -19.62 10.22
CA PRO A 128 -5.72 -19.61 10.43
C PRO A 128 -5.11 -18.28 10.92
N LYS A 129 -5.71 -17.14 10.57
CA LYS A 129 -5.35 -15.83 11.13
C LYS A 129 -5.20 -15.81 12.66
N HIS A 130 -6.04 -16.57 13.36
CA HIS A 130 -6.12 -16.55 14.82
C HIS A 130 -5.32 -17.65 15.51
N THR A 131 -4.82 -18.64 14.77
CA THR A 131 -4.22 -19.85 15.33
C THR A 131 -2.86 -20.20 14.76
N HIS A 132 -2.54 -19.74 13.55
CA HIS A 132 -1.30 -20.11 12.88
C HIS A 132 -0.11 -19.31 13.43
N PRO A 133 1.00 -19.94 13.86
CA PRO A 133 2.17 -19.26 14.42
C PRO A 133 2.78 -18.19 13.51
N GLU A 134 2.78 -18.42 12.20
CA GLU A 134 3.28 -17.44 11.21
C GLU A 134 2.28 -16.31 10.89
N SER A 135 1.05 -16.35 11.39
CA SER A 135 0.10 -15.26 11.15
C SER A 135 0.59 -13.98 11.85
N PRO A 136 0.70 -12.84 11.15
CA PRO A 136 1.06 -11.57 11.78
C PRO A 136 0.12 -11.21 12.92
N PHE A 137 -1.18 -11.49 12.78
CA PHE A 137 -2.17 -11.27 13.84
C PHE A 137 -1.89 -12.14 15.07
N TYR A 138 -1.65 -13.43 14.86
CA TYR A 138 -1.34 -14.35 15.94
C TYR A 138 -0.08 -13.92 16.69
N ARG A 139 1.03 -13.69 15.98
CA ARG A 139 2.30 -13.23 16.59
C ARG A 139 2.12 -11.93 17.36
N PHE A 140 1.37 -10.98 16.80
CA PHE A 140 1.04 -9.73 17.48
C PHE A 140 0.28 -9.97 18.79
N LYS A 141 -0.66 -10.90 18.82
CA LYS A 141 -1.42 -11.26 20.03
C LYS A 141 -0.58 -11.96 21.10
N GLN A 142 0.53 -12.60 20.72
CA GLN A 142 1.49 -13.19 21.66
C GLN A 142 2.46 -12.15 22.27
N LEU A 143 2.48 -10.92 21.78
CA LEU A 143 3.29 -9.85 22.38
C LEU A 143 2.72 -9.43 23.74
N SER A 144 3.62 -9.00 24.64
CA SER A 144 3.23 -8.42 25.93
C SER A 144 2.31 -7.20 25.73
N ILE A 145 1.53 -6.86 26.75
CA ILE A 145 0.60 -5.73 26.67
C ILE A 145 1.36 -4.43 26.36
N GLU A 146 2.54 -4.24 26.98
CA GLU A 146 3.39 -3.08 26.77
C GLU A 146 3.82 -2.96 25.31
N LYS A 147 4.28 -4.05 24.69
CA LYS A 147 4.69 -4.06 23.27
C LYS A 147 3.52 -3.76 22.33
N ARG A 148 2.31 -4.24 22.65
CA ARG A 148 1.09 -3.95 21.87
C ARG A 148 0.61 -2.51 22.03
N LEU A 149 0.84 -1.89 23.19
CA LEU A 149 0.56 -0.47 23.39
C LEU A 149 1.60 0.39 22.67
N GLN A 150 2.88 -0.01 22.74
CA GLN A 150 3.97 0.68 22.06
C GLN A 150 3.86 0.61 20.54
N SER A 151 3.32 -0.45 19.93
CA SER A 151 3.07 -0.47 18.48
C SER A 151 2.13 0.65 18.02
N ASN A 152 1.31 1.21 18.92
CA ASN A 152 0.50 2.40 18.66
C ASN A 152 1.25 3.71 18.96
N GLN A 153 2.34 3.67 19.73
CA GLN A 153 3.09 4.84 20.23
C GLN A 153 4.49 5.04 19.61
N TYR A 154 5.06 4.06 18.89
CA TYR A 154 6.46 4.03 18.41
C TYR A 154 6.90 5.17 17.46
N ALA A 155 6.05 6.16 17.17
CA ALA A 155 6.43 7.33 16.40
C ALA A 155 6.70 8.61 17.23
N GLU A 156 6.46 8.61 18.54
CA GLU A 156 6.74 9.78 19.39
C GLU A 156 8.25 9.96 19.67
N GLU A 157 9.03 8.87 19.65
CA GLU A 157 10.44 8.91 20.07
C GLU A 157 11.42 9.36 18.96
N MET A 158 11.04 9.28 17.68
CA MET A 158 11.89 9.76 16.58
C MET A 158 11.84 11.28 16.35
N GLY A 159 10.93 12.00 17.04
CA GLY A 159 10.84 13.47 17.01
C GLY A 159 11.73 14.19 18.02
N LYS A 160 12.44 13.47 18.91
CA LYS A 160 13.26 14.07 19.98
C LYS A 160 14.78 14.00 19.73
N SER A 161 15.23 13.40 18.63
CA SER A 161 16.67 13.37 18.27
C SER A 161 16.97 14.32 17.10
N LYS A 162 16.61 15.59 17.27
CA LYS A 162 17.19 16.73 16.56
C LYS A 162 17.15 17.94 17.50
N SER A 163 18.12 18.00 18.40
CA SER A 163 18.58 19.23 19.04
C SER A 163 20.09 19.32 18.83
#